data_AF-A0A3N5TE27-F1
#
_entry.id   AF-A0A3N5TE27-F1
#
_cell.length_a   1.000
_cell.length_b   1.000
_cell.length_c   1.000
_cell.angle_alpha   90.00
_cell.angle_beta   90.00
_cell.angle_gamma   90.00
#
_symmetry.space_group_name_H-M   'P 1'
#
loop_
_entity.id
_entity.type
_entity.pdbx_description
1 polymer ?
#
loop_
_entity_poly.entity_id
_entity_poly.type
_entity_poly.pdbx_seq_one_letter_code
_entity_poly.pdbx_strand_id
1 'polypeptide(L)'
;MPTDNPIRRTKDPVEYLSTDHEEAEPGVALCLSGGGYRAMVFHAGVIWRLYESGWLAKLDRVSSVSGGSITAAVLGLAWDRLKADTPTDPALLIEHFVKPIRNLAGETIDAWGIVGGMLLPGTISEKIQASYRKHLFGDATLQDLVDKPRFVINATNVQSGVLWRFSKPYMRDYRVGEVKAPHITLAQAVTASSAFPPVISPMIMELDPTTFTPNSGDDLQREPYTKRVVLSDGGVYDNLGLETAWKRYDTILVSDAGGQLKPEEEPKEDWARHSYRVLNLIDNQVRSLRKRQVIQSYCDKARKGAYWGIRTDIADYQLADSLPCPHDRTLTLAATPTRLKRMDSDLQERLINWGYAVCDAALRKHVDTSLSKGKFPYPNAGV
;
A
#
# COMPACT_ATOMS: atom_id res chain seq x y z
N MET A 1 -26.96 -23.75 11.76
CA MET A 1 -25.97 -22.97 10.99
C MET A 1 -26.74 -22.22 9.92
N PRO A 2 -26.57 -20.90 9.75
CA PRO A 2 -27.16 -20.19 8.61
C PRO A 2 -26.67 -20.80 7.30
N THR A 3 -27.58 -20.98 6.34
CA THR A 3 -27.44 -21.84 5.14
C THR A 3 -26.94 -21.12 3.89
N ASP A 4 -26.19 -20.03 4.04
CA ASP A 4 -25.61 -19.33 2.88
C ASP A 4 -24.27 -19.94 2.53
N ASN A 5 -24.24 -20.73 1.45
CA ASN A 5 -23.10 -21.40 0.80
C ASN A 5 -21.69 -20.89 1.23
N PRO A 6 -21.17 -21.24 2.44
CA PRO A 6 -20.11 -20.45 3.08
C PRO A 6 -18.71 -21.07 2.95
N ILE A 7 -18.62 -22.33 2.55
CA ILE A 7 -17.39 -23.13 2.69
C ILE A 7 -16.26 -22.60 1.79
N ARG A 8 -16.59 -22.00 0.64
CA ARG A 8 -15.58 -21.41 -0.26
C ARG A 8 -15.07 -20.05 0.21
N ARG A 9 -15.83 -19.30 1.02
CA ARG A 9 -15.55 -17.90 1.40
C ARG A 9 -14.87 -17.75 2.77
N THR A 10 -14.91 -18.74 3.66
CA THR A 10 -14.26 -18.67 4.98
C THR A 10 -12.73 -18.72 4.94
N LYS A 11 -12.16 -19.14 3.81
CA LYS A 11 -10.70 -19.22 3.59
C LYS A 11 -10.10 -17.94 3.01
N ASP A 12 -10.93 -17.03 2.51
CA ASP A 12 -10.47 -15.84 1.82
C ASP A 12 -10.02 -14.76 2.81
N PRO A 13 -9.00 -13.95 2.45
CA PRO A 13 -8.48 -12.87 3.29
C PRO A 13 -9.33 -11.59 3.25
N VAL A 14 -10.51 -11.63 2.60
CA VAL A 14 -11.37 -10.47 2.33
C VAL A 14 -12.84 -10.79 2.59
N GLU A 15 -13.64 -9.76 2.85
CA GLU A 15 -15.07 -9.89 3.11
C GLU A 15 -15.90 -9.68 1.83
N TYR A 16 -16.56 -10.70 1.27
CA TYR A 16 -17.37 -10.51 0.05
C TYR A 16 -18.74 -9.89 0.33
N LEU A 17 -19.09 -8.90 -0.49
CA LEU A 17 -20.42 -8.29 -0.56
C LEU A 17 -21.29 -9.07 -1.56
N SER A 18 -22.61 -8.92 -1.46
CA SER A 18 -23.56 -9.49 -2.44
C SER A 18 -23.39 -8.92 -3.85
N THR A 19 -22.78 -7.74 -3.97
CA THR A 19 -22.49 -7.05 -5.24
C THR A 19 -21.11 -7.37 -5.81
N ASP A 20 -20.28 -8.13 -5.10
CA ASP A 20 -18.97 -8.54 -5.59
C ASP A 20 -19.10 -9.70 -6.60
N HIS A 21 -18.15 -9.80 -7.52
CA HIS A 21 -18.11 -10.89 -8.49
C HIS A 21 -17.92 -12.24 -7.80
N GLU A 22 -18.72 -13.23 -8.18
CA GLU A 22 -18.62 -14.58 -7.60
C GLU A 22 -17.30 -15.28 -7.98
N GLU A 23 -16.77 -14.99 -9.16
CA GLU A 23 -15.50 -15.51 -9.65
C GLU A 23 -14.53 -14.38 -10.00
N ALA A 24 -13.25 -14.62 -9.78
CA ALA A 24 -12.20 -13.68 -10.17
C ALA A 24 -12.03 -13.66 -11.69
N GLU A 25 -11.93 -12.46 -12.26
CA GLU A 25 -11.62 -12.28 -13.68
C GLU A 25 -10.12 -12.46 -13.95
N PRO A 26 -9.73 -12.92 -15.16
CA PRO A 26 -8.33 -12.93 -15.57
C PRO A 26 -7.72 -11.51 -15.50
N GLY A 27 -6.56 -11.41 -14.86
CA GLY A 27 -5.78 -10.17 -14.83
C GLY A 27 -4.81 -10.12 -13.66
N VAL A 28 -3.95 -9.11 -13.64
CA VAL A 28 -2.87 -8.98 -12.65
C VAL A 28 -3.08 -7.77 -11.76
N ALA A 29 -3.17 -8.00 -10.45
CA ALA A 29 -3.21 -6.95 -9.45
C ALA A 29 -1.93 -6.93 -8.62
N LEU A 30 -1.38 -5.73 -8.42
CA LEU A 30 -0.29 -5.47 -7.47
C LEU A 30 -0.84 -4.83 -6.20
N CYS A 31 -0.52 -5.43 -5.07
CA CYS A 31 -0.84 -4.95 -3.73
C CYS A 31 0.40 -4.37 -3.05
N LEU A 32 0.36 -3.10 -2.69
CA LEU A 32 1.45 -2.38 -2.01
C LEU A 32 1.04 -2.03 -0.59
N SER A 33 1.58 -2.78 0.39
CA SER A 33 1.20 -2.61 1.79
C SER A 33 1.69 -1.29 2.41
N GLY A 34 1.11 -0.96 3.57
CA GLY A 34 1.58 0.16 4.41
C GLY A 34 2.90 -0.09 5.15
N GLY A 35 3.41 0.97 5.80
CA GLY A 35 4.65 0.97 6.58
C GLY A 35 5.52 2.24 6.47
N GLY A 36 4.92 3.39 6.16
CA GLY A 36 5.61 4.70 6.06
C GLY A 36 6.72 4.75 5.02
N TYR A 37 7.79 5.54 5.27
CA TYR A 37 8.90 5.68 4.32
C TYR A 37 9.66 4.39 4.06
N ARG A 38 9.78 3.49 5.06
CA ARG A 38 10.37 2.18 4.84
C ARG A 38 9.61 1.42 3.76
N ALA A 39 8.28 1.37 3.85
CA ALA A 39 7.45 0.74 2.82
C ALA A 39 7.57 1.43 1.47
N MET A 40 7.50 2.76 1.46
CA MET A 40 7.64 3.55 0.24
C MET A 40 8.93 3.22 -0.52
N VAL A 41 10.07 3.22 0.17
CA VAL A 41 11.38 2.98 -0.44
C VAL A 41 11.58 1.50 -0.81
N PHE A 42 11.14 0.57 0.03
CA PHE A 42 11.16 -0.86 -0.29
C PHE A 42 10.34 -1.16 -1.56
N HIS A 43 9.13 -0.61 -1.67
CA HIS A 43 8.28 -0.79 -2.85
C HIS A 43 8.87 -0.15 -4.11
N ALA A 44 9.71 0.88 -3.99
CA ALA A 44 10.42 1.41 -5.16
C ALA A 44 11.35 0.36 -5.81
N GLY A 45 12.00 -0.49 -5.02
CA GLY A 45 12.76 -1.64 -5.53
C GLY A 45 11.89 -2.70 -6.20
N VAL A 46 10.69 -2.92 -5.66
CA VAL A 46 9.71 -3.86 -6.23
C VAL A 46 9.22 -3.36 -7.60
N ILE A 47 8.85 -2.08 -7.71
CA ILE A 47 8.45 -1.48 -8.99
C ILE A 47 9.62 -1.51 -9.98
N TRP A 48 10.85 -1.29 -9.52
CA TRP A 48 12.02 -1.41 -10.37
C TRP A 48 12.13 -2.81 -10.98
N ARG A 49 11.99 -3.87 -10.17
CA ARG A 49 12.06 -5.24 -10.69
C ARG A 49 10.90 -5.57 -11.63
N LEU A 50 9.68 -5.13 -11.31
CA LEU A 50 8.51 -5.31 -12.16
C LEU A 50 8.68 -4.60 -13.51
N TYR A 51 9.28 -3.40 -13.52
CA TYR A 51 9.59 -2.67 -14.73
C TYR A 51 10.58 -3.47 -15.59
N GLU A 52 11.75 -3.82 -15.06
CA GLU A 52 12.79 -4.56 -15.79
C GLU A 52 12.36 -5.94 -16.29
N SER A 53 11.44 -6.61 -15.60
CA SER A 53 10.93 -7.92 -16.00
C SER A 53 9.77 -7.85 -17.00
N GLY A 54 9.30 -6.65 -17.36
CA GLY A 54 8.13 -6.45 -18.20
C GLY A 54 6.79 -6.80 -17.53
N TRP A 55 6.81 -7.16 -16.24
CA TRP A 55 5.60 -7.47 -15.47
C TRP A 55 4.81 -6.22 -15.06
N LEU A 56 5.44 -5.04 -15.04
CA LEU A 56 4.75 -3.78 -14.79
C LEU A 56 3.66 -3.52 -15.84
N ALA A 57 3.94 -3.74 -17.13
CA ALA A 57 2.99 -3.54 -18.22
C ALA A 57 1.81 -4.52 -18.20
N LYS A 58 1.92 -5.63 -17.45
CA LYS A 58 0.85 -6.63 -17.30
C LYS A 58 -0.16 -6.28 -16.21
N LEU A 59 0.08 -5.22 -15.43
CA LEU A 59 -0.81 -4.85 -14.34
C LEU A 59 -2.14 -4.30 -14.87
N ASP A 60 -3.24 -4.78 -14.30
CA ASP A 60 -4.60 -4.26 -14.48
C ASP A 60 -5.02 -3.37 -13.30
N ARG A 61 -4.42 -3.61 -12.12
CA ARG A 61 -4.71 -2.86 -10.89
C ARG A 61 -3.50 -2.70 -10.00
N VAL A 62 -3.39 -1.53 -9.38
CA VAL A 62 -2.48 -1.27 -8.26
C VAL A 62 -3.34 -0.86 -7.07
N SER A 63 -3.38 -1.71 -6.04
CA SER A 63 -4.07 -1.45 -4.77
C SER A 63 -3.04 -1.11 -3.70
N SER A 64 -3.22 -0.01 -2.99
CA SER A 64 -2.19 0.51 -2.10
C SER A 64 -2.71 1.04 -0.78
N VAL A 65 -1.84 1.06 0.22
CA VAL A 65 -2.12 1.52 1.58
C VAL A 65 -0.95 2.33 2.12
N SER A 66 -1.21 3.45 2.79
CA SER A 66 -0.22 4.22 3.56
C SER A 66 1.04 4.54 2.75
N GLY A 67 2.24 4.19 3.24
CA GLY A 67 3.50 4.33 2.49
C GLY A 67 3.50 3.67 1.10
N GLY A 68 2.74 2.59 0.90
CA GLY A 68 2.49 2.01 -0.41
C GLY A 68 1.68 2.93 -1.34
N SER A 69 0.76 3.73 -0.79
CA SER A 69 -0.01 4.72 -1.55
C SER A 69 0.83 5.89 -2.04
N ILE A 70 1.89 6.26 -1.31
CA ILE A 70 2.89 7.22 -1.83
C ILE A 70 3.54 6.66 -3.10
N THR A 71 3.97 5.40 -3.04
CA THR A 71 4.61 4.70 -4.17
C THR A 71 3.65 4.57 -5.35
N ALA A 72 2.42 4.12 -5.11
CA ALA A 72 1.40 3.94 -6.13
C ALA A 72 1.02 5.25 -6.82
N ALA A 73 0.87 6.34 -6.08
CA ALA A 73 0.53 7.64 -6.66
C ALA A 73 1.66 8.19 -7.54
N VAL A 74 2.92 8.08 -7.11
CA VAL A 74 4.08 8.48 -7.94
C VAL A 74 4.16 7.61 -9.19
N LEU A 75 3.98 6.30 -9.06
CA LEU A 75 3.94 5.37 -10.20
C LEU A 75 2.82 5.73 -11.19
N GLY A 76 1.62 6.04 -10.69
CA GLY A 76 0.48 6.41 -11.53
C GLY A 76 0.71 7.69 -12.33
N LEU A 77 1.37 8.70 -11.74
CA LEU A 77 1.76 9.93 -12.46
C LEU A 77 2.90 9.72 -13.45
N ALA A 78 3.78 8.76 -13.18
CA ALA A 78 4.89 8.42 -14.06
C ALA A 78 4.49 7.49 -15.22
N TRP A 79 3.34 6.82 -15.13
CA TRP A 79 2.99 5.65 -15.93
C TRP A 79 3.23 5.81 -17.44
N ASP A 80 2.65 6.83 -18.06
CA ASP A 80 2.78 7.07 -19.50
C ASP A 80 4.21 7.43 -19.92
N ARG A 81 4.99 8.01 -18.99
CA ARG A 81 6.40 8.36 -19.24
C ARG A 81 7.32 7.16 -19.14
N LEU A 82 6.93 6.12 -18.41
CA LEU A 82 7.73 4.90 -18.26
C LEU A 82 7.72 4.03 -19.51
N LYS A 83 6.70 4.15 -20.39
CA LYS A 83 6.56 3.38 -21.63
C LYS A 83 6.81 1.88 -21.41
N ALA A 84 6.20 1.32 -20.36
CA ALA A 84 6.51 -0.01 -19.85
C ALA A 84 6.20 -1.16 -20.83
N ASP A 85 5.42 -0.88 -21.87
CA ASP A 85 5.07 -1.76 -22.98
C ASP A 85 6.13 -1.81 -24.10
N THR A 86 7.14 -0.93 -24.03
CA THR A 86 8.30 -0.90 -24.92
C THR A 86 9.54 -1.49 -24.21
N PRO A 87 10.66 -1.76 -24.92
CA PRO A 87 11.89 -2.15 -24.25
C PRO A 87 12.21 -1.18 -23.11
N THR A 88 12.40 -1.73 -21.92
CA THR A 88 12.53 -0.96 -20.67
C THR A 88 13.73 -0.01 -20.73
N ASP A 89 13.52 1.23 -20.31
CA ASP A 89 14.57 2.23 -20.18
C ASP A 89 14.78 2.59 -18.69
N PRO A 90 15.87 2.10 -18.08
CA PRO A 90 16.18 2.42 -16.69
C PRO A 90 16.29 3.93 -16.41
N ALA A 91 16.67 4.75 -17.39
CA ALA A 91 16.78 6.20 -17.21
C ALA A 91 15.41 6.83 -16.95
N LEU A 92 14.37 6.41 -17.70
CA LEU A 92 13.00 6.89 -17.51
C LEU A 92 12.45 6.49 -16.13
N LEU A 93 12.69 5.24 -15.71
CA LEU A 93 12.31 4.76 -14.38
C LEU A 93 12.98 5.57 -13.28
N ILE A 94 14.29 5.80 -13.41
CA ILE A 94 15.05 6.56 -12.43
C ILE A 94 14.56 8.00 -12.35
N GLU A 95 14.38 8.66 -13.48
CA GLU A 95 14.00 10.08 -13.56
C GLU A 95 12.59 10.31 -13.03
N HIS A 96 11.61 9.54 -13.48
CA HIS A 96 10.20 9.82 -13.26
C HIS A 96 9.59 9.12 -12.05
N PHE A 97 10.24 8.05 -11.54
CA PHE A 97 9.70 7.29 -10.42
C PHE A 97 10.68 7.21 -9.23
N VAL A 98 11.90 6.71 -9.43
CA VAL A 98 12.82 6.47 -8.30
C VAL A 98 13.30 7.77 -7.67
N LYS A 99 13.70 8.76 -8.48
CA LYS A 99 14.21 10.04 -8.00
C LYS A 99 13.17 10.81 -7.17
N PRO A 100 11.90 10.97 -7.58
CA PRO A 100 10.87 11.55 -6.73
C PRO A 100 10.71 10.84 -5.38
N ILE A 101 10.69 9.50 -5.37
CA ILE A 101 10.58 8.72 -4.12
C ILE A 101 11.78 8.97 -3.19
N ARG A 102 12.99 8.93 -3.74
CA ARG A 102 14.23 9.17 -2.97
C ARG A 102 14.32 10.62 -2.46
N ASN A 103 13.90 11.59 -3.26
CA ASN A 103 13.85 12.99 -2.87
C ASN A 103 12.91 13.18 -1.66
N LEU A 104 11.70 12.60 -1.72
CA LEU A 104 10.79 12.66 -0.57
C LEU A 104 11.36 11.93 0.66
N ALA A 105 12.00 10.77 0.47
CA ALA A 105 12.66 10.04 1.55
C ALA A 105 13.80 10.86 2.21
N GLY A 106 14.39 11.81 1.47
CA GLY A 106 15.37 12.77 1.97
C GLY A 106 14.78 13.88 2.87
N GLU A 107 13.47 13.99 2.98
CA GLU A 107 12.76 15.03 3.73
C GLU A 107 12.14 14.49 5.02
N THR A 108 12.00 15.33 6.04
CA THR A 108 11.23 14.99 7.26
C THR A 108 9.89 15.70 7.21
N ILE A 109 8.80 14.96 7.07
CA ILE A 109 7.44 15.52 6.98
C ILE A 109 6.61 15.29 8.27
N ASP A 110 7.04 14.37 9.14
CA ASP A 110 6.40 14.11 10.44
C ASP A 110 7.01 14.88 11.64
N ALA A 111 7.88 15.87 11.39
CA ALA A 111 8.61 16.61 12.45
C ALA A 111 7.70 17.19 13.55
N TRP A 112 6.50 17.62 13.16
CA TRP A 112 5.48 18.25 14.02
C TRP A 112 4.79 17.27 14.97
N GLY A 113 4.84 15.97 14.70
CA GLY A 113 4.26 14.93 15.58
C GLY A 113 5.09 14.65 16.83
N ILE A 114 6.32 15.16 16.92
CA ILE A 114 7.25 14.90 18.03
C ILE A 114 7.67 16.18 18.76
N VAL A 115 7.74 17.31 18.07
CA VAL A 115 8.15 18.59 18.66
C VAL A 115 7.09 19.64 18.36
N GLY A 116 6.24 19.95 19.34
CA GLY A 116 5.52 21.22 19.37
C GLY A 116 4.25 21.32 18.52
N GLY A 117 3.36 20.32 18.60
CA GLY A 117 1.98 20.41 18.08
C GLY A 117 1.11 21.54 18.68
N MET A 118 1.67 22.42 19.53
CA MET A 118 0.95 23.51 20.21
C MET A 118 1.13 24.91 19.60
N LEU A 119 2.03 25.13 18.61
CA LEU A 119 2.42 26.51 18.24
C LEU A 119 2.16 26.95 16.77
N LEU A 120 1.80 26.05 15.86
CA LEU A 120 1.51 26.42 14.45
C LEU A 120 0.07 26.07 14.05
N PRO A 121 -0.67 27.00 13.41
CA PRO A 121 -2.05 26.77 12.98
C PRO A 121 -2.16 25.58 11.99
N GLY A 122 -3.32 24.95 11.97
CA GLY A 122 -3.65 23.82 11.08
C GLY A 122 -3.43 22.44 11.68
N THR A 123 -4.15 21.44 11.14
CA THR A 123 -4.09 20.04 11.60
C THR A 123 -2.81 19.33 11.13
N ILE A 124 -2.44 18.21 11.78
CA ILE A 124 -1.28 17.40 11.36
C ILE A 124 -1.48 16.89 9.91
N SER A 125 -2.70 16.49 9.57
CA SER A 125 -3.09 16.05 8.22
C SER A 125 -2.91 17.14 7.17
N GLU A 126 -3.27 18.40 7.47
CA GLU A 126 -3.04 19.53 6.56
C GLU A 126 -1.54 19.77 6.29
N LYS A 127 -0.69 19.65 7.32
CA LYS A 127 0.76 19.82 7.18
C LYS A 127 1.40 18.71 6.35
N ILE A 128 0.95 17.47 6.53
CA ILE A 128 1.39 16.31 5.73
C ILE A 128 0.91 16.47 4.28
N GLN A 129 -0.35 16.84 4.07
CA GLN A 129 -0.89 17.12 2.74
C GLN A 129 -0.11 18.24 2.04
N ALA A 130 0.20 19.33 2.73
CA ALA A 130 1.03 20.40 2.19
C ALA A 130 2.44 19.93 1.82
N SER A 131 3.03 19.04 2.62
CA SER A 131 4.33 18.42 2.29
C SER A 131 4.25 17.54 1.05
N TYR A 132 3.23 16.68 0.92
CA TYR A 132 3.04 15.88 -0.28
C TYR A 132 2.80 16.73 -1.53
N ARG A 133 2.02 17.81 -1.42
CA ARG A 133 1.84 18.80 -2.49
C ARG A 133 3.17 19.44 -2.89
N LYS A 134 3.96 19.91 -1.91
CA LYS A 134 5.25 20.57 -2.16
C LYS A 134 6.29 19.65 -2.78
N HIS A 135 6.41 18.42 -2.28
CA HIS A 135 7.56 17.55 -2.58
C HIS A 135 7.28 16.48 -3.64
N LEU A 136 6.02 16.14 -3.91
CA LEU A 136 5.67 15.08 -4.87
C LEU A 136 4.62 15.50 -5.90
N PHE A 137 3.42 15.87 -5.44
CA PHE A 137 2.24 15.83 -6.30
C PHE A 137 1.89 17.17 -6.94
N GLY A 138 2.39 18.29 -6.41
CA GLY A 138 1.90 19.60 -6.81
C GLY A 138 0.37 19.64 -6.71
N ASP A 139 -0.25 20.06 -7.81
CA ASP A 139 -1.70 20.21 -7.91
C ASP A 139 -2.39 18.98 -8.52
N ALA A 140 -1.65 17.89 -8.74
CA ALA A 140 -2.17 16.68 -9.35
C ALA A 140 -3.31 16.05 -8.52
N THR A 141 -4.27 15.53 -9.26
CA THR A 141 -5.52 14.94 -8.77
C THR A 141 -5.65 13.48 -9.18
N LEU A 142 -6.67 12.81 -8.66
CA LEU A 142 -7.03 11.46 -9.12
C LEU A 142 -7.33 11.41 -10.63
N GLN A 143 -7.70 12.54 -11.25
CA GLN A 143 -8.01 12.60 -12.68
C GLN A 143 -6.75 12.61 -13.57
N ASP A 144 -5.59 12.95 -13.00
CA ASP A 144 -4.29 12.92 -13.71
C ASP A 144 -3.66 11.51 -13.77
N LEU A 145 -4.30 10.53 -13.13
CA LEU A 145 -3.88 9.12 -13.22
C LEU A 145 -4.31 8.51 -14.56
N VAL A 146 -3.61 7.47 -14.98
CA VAL A 146 -4.01 6.66 -16.15
C VAL A 146 -5.28 5.86 -15.88
N ASP A 147 -6.01 5.52 -16.94
CA ASP A 147 -7.24 4.71 -16.81
C ASP A 147 -6.93 3.22 -16.56
N LYS A 148 -5.81 2.73 -17.11
CA LYS A 148 -5.31 1.36 -16.94
C LYS A 148 -3.78 1.37 -16.73
N PRO A 149 -3.26 0.64 -15.73
CA PRO A 149 -3.98 -0.06 -14.67
C PRO A 149 -4.79 0.91 -13.80
N ARG A 150 -5.82 0.38 -13.15
CA ARG A 150 -6.55 1.18 -12.17
C ARG A 150 -5.74 1.28 -10.88
N PHE A 151 -5.37 2.51 -10.52
CA PHE A 151 -4.81 2.82 -9.22
C PHE A 151 -5.92 3.00 -8.19
N VAL A 152 -5.82 2.30 -7.06
CA VAL A 152 -6.77 2.36 -5.95
C VAL A 152 -6.01 2.62 -4.65
N ILE A 153 -6.18 3.82 -4.11
CA ILE A 153 -5.59 4.25 -2.84
C ILE A 153 -6.63 4.00 -1.74
N ASN A 154 -6.27 3.18 -0.75
CA ASN A 154 -7.21 2.74 0.28
C ASN A 154 -7.04 3.49 1.60
N ALA A 155 -8.15 3.92 2.19
CA ALA A 155 -8.25 4.46 3.54
C ALA A 155 -9.35 3.71 4.31
N THR A 156 -9.45 3.93 5.62
CA THR A 156 -10.51 3.33 6.44
C THR A 156 -11.53 4.40 6.80
N ASN A 157 -12.81 4.19 6.49
CA ASN A 157 -13.88 5.05 6.97
C ASN A 157 -14.24 4.63 8.40
N VAL A 158 -13.89 5.49 9.37
CA VAL A 158 -14.08 5.22 10.80
C VAL A 158 -15.56 5.26 11.18
N GLN A 159 -16.40 6.00 10.44
CA GLN A 159 -17.83 6.09 10.72
C GLN A 159 -18.59 4.84 10.27
N SER A 160 -18.29 4.33 9.06
CA SER A 160 -18.97 3.16 8.50
C SER A 160 -18.26 1.84 8.82
N GLY A 161 -17.01 1.89 9.32
CA GLY A 161 -16.22 0.73 9.71
C GLY A 161 -15.65 -0.08 8.53
N VAL A 162 -15.67 0.49 7.32
CA VAL A 162 -15.31 -0.21 6.08
C VAL A 162 -14.29 0.58 5.26
N LEU A 163 -13.77 -0.04 4.19
CA LEU A 163 -12.77 0.55 3.32
C LEU A 163 -13.34 1.72 2.51
N TRP A 164 -12.69 2.88 2.59
CA TRP A 164 -12.86 3.99 1.65
C TRP A 164 -11.82 3.87 0.54
N ARG A 165 -12.27 3.94 -0.72
CA ARG A 165 -11.44 3.72 -1.90
C ARG A 165 -11.36 4.99 -2.71
N PHE A 166 -10.16 5.48 -2.99
CA PHE A 166 -9.91 6.57 -3.93
C PHE A 166 -9.37 6.03 -5.24
N SER A 167 -9.96 6.46 -6.37
CA SER A 167 -9.51 6.11 -7.71
C SER A 167 -9.94 7.20 -8.70
N LYS A 168 -9.38 7.20 -9.90
CA LYS A 168 -9.81 8.10 -10.98
C LYS A 168 -11.33 8.06 -11.25
N PRO A 169 -11.96 6.89 -11.50
CA PRO A 169 -13.39 6.87 -11.83
C PRO A 169 -14.31 7.13 -10.63
N TYR A 170 -13.87 6.89 -9.40
CA TYR A 170 -14.70 7.05 -8.22
C TYR A 170 -13.92 7.25 -6.92
N MET A 171 -14.57 7.84 -5.92
CA MET A 171 -14.29 7.59 -4.51
C MET A 171 -15.54 7.07 -3.80
N ARG A 172 -15.39 6.06 -2.93
CA ARG A 172 -16.55 5.42 -2.29
C ARG A 172 -16.20 4.63 -1.04
N ASP A 173 -17.21 4.42 -0.20
CA ASP A 173 -17.41 3.15 0.51
C ASP A 173 -18.77 2.56 0.10
N TYR A 174 -18.97 1.24 0.28
CA TYR A 174 -20.18 0.57 -0.22
C TYR A 174 -21.44 0.86 0.60
N ARG A 175 -21.31 1.26 1.87
CA ARG A 175 -22.43 1.57 2.76
C ARG A 175 -22.96 2.98 2.53
N VAL A 176 -22.06 3.94 2.32
CA VAL A 176 -22.34 5.37 2.17
C VAL A 176 -22.60 5.75 0.72
N GLY A 177 -21.89 5.13 -0.23
CA GLY A 177 -22.09 5.33 -1.66
C GLY A 177 -20.90 5.94 -2.39
N GLU A 178 -21.14 6.30 -3.65
CA GLU A 178 -20.11 6.59 -4.65
C GLU A 178 -20.19 8.03 -5.16
N VAL A 179 -19.06 8.74 -5.11
CA VAL A 179 -18.84 9.98 -5.86
C VAL A 179 -18.04 9.65 -7.12
N LYS A 180 -18.60 9.96 -8.29
CA LYS A 180 -17.99 9.69 -9.60
C LYS A 180 -16.99 10.79 -9.98
N ALA A 181 -15.93 10.41 -10.69
CA ALA A 181 -14.88 11.31 -11.18
C ALA A 181 -14.45 12.37 -10.15
N PRO A 182 -14.05 11.96 -8.94
CA PRO A 182 -13.73 12.91 -7.87
C PRO A 182 -12.53 13.79 -8.23
N HIS A 183 -12.68 15.10 -8.02
CA HIS A 183 -11.61 16.08 -8.20
C HIS A 183 -10.85 16.29 -6.88
N ILE A 184 -10.35 15.20 -6.30
CA ILE A 184 -9.55 15.19 -5.07
C ILE A 184 -8.07 15.15 -5.45
N THR A 185 -7.25 15.95 -4.77
CA THR A 185 -5.80 15.95 -5.00
C THR A 185 -5.18 14.62 -4.57
N LEU A 186 -4.11 14.18 -5.26
CA LEU A 186 -3.36 12.99 -4.82
C LEU A 186 -2.77 13.19 -3.42
N ALA A 187 -2.37 14.42 -3.08
CA ALA A 187 -1.93 14.77 -1.73
C ALA A 187 -3.01 14.47 -0.68
N GLN A 188 -4.28 14.79 -0.93
CA GLN A 188 -5.38 14.45 -0.02
C GLN A 188 -5.59 12.94 0.10
N ALA A 189 -5.68 12.24 -1.03
CA ALA A 189 -5.93 10.79 -1.04
C ALA A 189 -4.80 10.01 -0.34
N VAL A 190 -3.53 10.38 -0.58
CA VAL A 190 -2.36 9.76 0.04
C VAL A 190 -2.26 10.11 1.53
N THR A 191 -2.57 11.34 1.93
CA THR A 191 -2.66 11.72 3.36
C THR A 191 -3.73 10.89 4.07
N ALA A 192 -4.93 10.75 3.51
CA ALA A 192 -5.99 9.94 4.08
C ALA A 192 -5.56 8.48 4.26
N SER A 193 -4.93 7.91 3.23
CA SER A 193 -4.41 6.54 3.24
C SER A 193 -3.27 6.33 4.25
N SER A 194 -2.56 7.40 4.63
CA SER A 194 -1.41 7.39 5.56
C SER A 194 -1.75 7.94 6.96
N ALA A 195 -3.03 8.19 7.26
CA ALA A 195 -3.47 8.81 8.50
C ALA A 195 -3.46 7.84 9.69
N PHE A 196 -2.27 7.35 10.06
CA PHE A 196 -2.13 6.30 11.08
C PHE A 196 -2.38 6.86 12.50
N PRO A 197 -3.20 6.18 13.33
CA PRO A 197 -3.44 6.57 14.72
C PRO A 197 -2.20 6.44 15.62
N PRO A 198 -2.06 7.23 16.69
CA PRO A 198 -2.94 8.35 17.10
C PRO A 198 -2.49 9.70 16.52
N VAL A 199 -1.39 9.75 15.77
CA VAL A 199 -0.69 11.01 15.47
C VAL A 199 -1.31 11.75 14.30
N ILE A 200 -1.70 11.04 13.23
CA ILE A 200 -2.20 11.66 11.99
C ILE A 200 -3.72 11.47 11.86
N SER A 201 -4.25 10.41 12.46
CA SER A 201 -5.69 10.12 12.49
C SER A 201 -6.45 11.04 13.45
N PRO A 202 -7.70 11.43 13.15
CA PRO A 202 -8.39 11.24 11.87
C PRO A 202 -8.10 12.35 10.86
N MET A 203 -8.20 12.01 9.56
CA MET A 203 -8.39 13.00 8.51
C MET A 203 -9.89 13.19 8.25
N ILE A 204 -10.35 14.43 8.23
CA ILE A 204 -11.75 14.78 7.96
C ILE A 204 -11.83 15.34 6.55
N MET A 205 -12.77 14.82 5.76
CA MET A 205 -13.09 15.34 4.43
C MET A 205 -14.55 15.78 4.41
N GLU A 206 -14.75 17.07 4.15
CA GLU A 206 -16.09 17.64 3.93
C GLU A 206 -16.44 17.48 2.45
N LEU A 207 -17.61 16.90 2.19
CA LEU A 207 -18.14 16.61 0.87
C LEU A 207 -19.51 17.28 0.71
N ASP A 208 -19.85 17.58 -0.54
CA ASP A 208 -21.22 17.98 -0.90
C ASP A 208 -22.07 16.72 -1.08
N PRO A 209 -23.11 16.49 -0.25
CA PRO A 209 -23.98 15.31 -0.36
C PRO A 209 -24.61 15.14 -1.75
N THR A 210 -24.78 16.21 -2.52
CA THR A 210 -25.37 16.15 -3.87
C THR A 210 -24.45 15.51 -4.92
N THR A 211 -23.15 15.36 -4.61
CA THR A 211 -22.17 14.73 -5.49
C THR A 211 -22.22 13.19 -5.46
N PHE A 212 -22.89 12.61 -4.47
CA PHE A 212 -23.07 11.17 -4.38
C PHE A 212 -24.08 10.69 -5.43
N THR A 213 -23.73 9.61 -6.12
CA THR A 213 -24.64 8.94 -7.04
C THR A 213 -25.85 8.44 -6.24
N PRO A 214 -27.10 8.81 -6.59
CA PRO A 214 -28.28 8.37 -5.84
C PRO A 214 -28.40 6.84 -5.78
N ASN A 215 -28.75 6.30 -4.61
CA ASN A 215 -28.91 4.87 -4.35
C ASN A 215 -27.66 4.03 -4.65
N SER A 216 -26.47 4.59 -4.42
CA SER A 216 -25.20 3.88 -4.61
C SER A 216 -24.62 3.33 -3.31
N GLY A 217 -25.15 3.74 -2.16
CA GLY A 217 -24.81 3.18 -0.84
C GLY A 217 -25.90 2.26 -0.32
N ASP A 218 -25.50 1.20 0.38
CA ASP A 218 -26.41 0.16 0.85
C ASP A 218 -27.34 0.62 1.99
N ASP A 219 -26.79 1.23 3.04
CA ASP A 219 -27.54 1.50 4.29
C ASP A 219 -27.22 2.85 4.96
N LEU A 220 -26.15 3.53 4.53
CA LEU A 220 -25.64 4.76 5.17
C LEU A 220 -25.60 5.98 4.25
N GLN A 221 -26.22 5.95 3.06
CA GLN A 221 -26.27 7.10 2.13
C GLN A 221 -27.18 8.24 2.65
N ARG A 222 -26.75 8.92 3.72
CA ARG A 222 -27.43 10.05 4.36
C ARG A 222 -26.45 10.88 5.18
N GLU A 223 -26.87 12.09 5.57
CA GLU A 223 -26.11 12.84 6.57
C GLU A 223 -26.07 12.09 7.93
N PRO A 224 -24.95 12.19 8.67
CA PRO A 224 -23.74 12.95 8.36
C PRO A 224 -22.74 12.21 7.44
N TYR A 225 -22.96 10.94 7.10
CA TYR A 225 -22.00 10.09 6.37
C TYR A 225 -21.65 10.63 4.98
N THR A 226 -22.60 11.25 4.28
CA THR A 226 -22.39 11.84 2.94
C THR A 226 -21.85 13.28 2.96
N LYS A 227 -21.77 13.91 4.13
CA LYS A 227 -21.29 15.30 4.28
C LYS A 227 -19.90 15.37 4.88
N ARG A 228 -19.65 14.55 5.90
CA ARG A 228 -18.41 14.57 6.66
C ARG A 228 -17.88 13.16 6.79
N VAL A 229 -16.84 12.87 6.01
CA VAL A 229 -16.17 11.56 5.97
C VAL A 229 -14.95 11.59 6.89
N VAL A 230 -14.91 10.69 7.86
CA VAL A 230 -13.81 10.56 8.84
C VAL A 230 -12.94 9.37 8.48
N LEU A 231 -11.73 9.66 8.03
CA LEU A 231 -10.80 8.67 7.51
C LEU A 231 -9.61 8.43 8.43
N SER A 232 -9.15 7.20 8.43
CA SER A 232 -7.88 6.76 9.01
C SER A 232 -7.06 5.99 7.97
N ASP A 233 -5.82 5.65 8.30
CA ASP A 233 -4.94 4.83 7.46
C ASP A 233 -5.66 3.56 6.98
N GLY A 234 -5.46 3.20 5.71
CA GLY A 234 -6.08 2.02 5.12
C GLY A 234 -5.67 0.72 5.82
N GLY A 235 -4.53 0.73 6.51
CA GLY A 235 -4.00 -0.39 7.26
C GLY A 235 -4.81 -0.80 8.47
N VAL A 236 -5.68 0.08 8.98
CA VAL A 236 -6.62 -0.23 10.06
C VAL A 236 -7.63 -1.30 9.62
N TYR A 237 -8.06 -1.29 8.34
CA TYR A 237 -8.98 -2.28 7.78
C TYR A 237 -8.26 -3.32 6.91
N ASP A 238 -7.31 -2.92 6.08
CA ASP A 238 -6.62 -3.79 5.13
C ASP A 238 -5.21 -3.34 4.77
N ASN A 239 -4.23 -3.61 5.65
CA ASN A 239 -2.84 -3.21 5.42
C ASN A 239 -2.20 -3.78 4.16
N LEU A 240 -2.64 -4.95 3.70
CA LEU A 240 -2.09 -5.57 2.50
C LEU A 240 -2.73 -5.01 1.23
N GLY A 241 -3.81 -4.23 1.31
CA GLY A 241 -4.52 -3.71 0.13
C GLY A 241 -5.18 -4.81 -0.70
N LEU A 242 -5.54 -5.94 -0.10
CA LEU A 242 -6.10 -7.11 -0.76
C LEU A 242 -7.55 -6.89 -1.23
N GLU A 243 -8.38 -6.20 -0.46
CA GLU A 243 -9.83 -6.08 -0.69
C GLU A 243 -10.16 -5.72 -2.13
N THR A 244 -9.50 -4.71 -2.68
CA THR A 244 -9.81 -4.23 -4.03
C THR A 244 -9.14 -5.06 -5.12
N ALA A 245 -8.09 -5.80 -4.81
CA ALA A 245 -7.39 -6.65 -5.77
C ALA A 245 -8.02 -8.05 -5.84
N TRP A 246 -8.20 -8.68 -4.68
CA TRP A 246 -8.62 -10.06 -4.49
C TRP A 246 -10.03 -10.36 -5.00
N LYS A 247 -10.95 -9.41 -4.81
CA LYS A 247 -12.34 -9.51 -5.27
C LYS A 247 -12.48 -9.35 -6.78
N ARG A 248 -11.41 -8.95 -7.46
CA ARG A 248 -11.42 -8.68 -8.90
C ARG A 248 -10.61 -9.69 -9.67
N TYR A 249 -9.31 -9.83 -9.39
CA TYR A 249 -8.39 -10.53 -10.28
C TYR A 249 -7.93 -11.90 -9.78
N ASP A 250 -7.59 -12.78 -10.71
CA ASP A 250 -7.12 -14.13 -10.41
C ASP A 250 -5.63 -14.19 -10.04
N THR A 251 -4.83 -13.23 -10.52
CA THR A 251 -3.39 -13.13 -10.28
C THR A 251 -3.08 -11.97 -9.35
N ILE A 252 -2.63 -12.28 -8.13
CA ILE A 252 -2.37 -11.30 -7.08
C ILE A 252 -0.88 -11.30 -6.72
N LEU A 253 -0.24 -10.15 -6.89
CA LEU A 253 1.14 -9.91 -6.49
C LEU A 253 1.13 -9.08 -5.20
N VAL A 254 1.66 -9.61 -4.10
CA VAL A 254 1.61 -8.94 -2.79
C VAL A 254 3.00 -8.57 -2.32
N SER A 255 3.23 -7.26 -2.22
CA SER A 255 4.42 -6.67 -1.63
C SER A 255 4.13 -6.17 -0.22
N ASP A 256 4.68 -6.85 0.79
CA ASP A 256 4.44 -6.57 2.20
C ASP A 256 5.66 -5.96 2.92
N ALA A 257 5.63 -4.65 3.10
CA ALA A 257 6.61 -3.91 3.88
C ALA A 257 6.15 -3.61 5.33
N GLY A 258 5.14 -4.33 5.82
CA GLY A 258 4.56 -4.18 7.14
C GLY A 258 5.56 -4.36 8.29
N GLY A 259 5.30 -3.68 9.40
CA GLY A 259 6.03 -3.91 10.65
C GLY A 259 5.64 -5.26 11.27
N GLN A 260 6.50 -5.76 12.16
CA GLN A 260 6.15 -6.87 13.04
C GLN A 260 6.23 -6.38 14.48
N LEU A 261 5.28 -6.80 15.29
CA LEU A 261 5.33 -6.52 16.72
C LEU A 261 6.55 -7.21 17.36
N LYS A 262 7.38 -6.44 18.04
CA LYS A 262 8.51 -6.97 18.82
C LYS A 262 8.05 -7.37 20.22
N PRO A 263 8.64 -8.42 20.82
CA PRO A 263 8.55 -8.64 22.27
C PRO A 263 8.97 -7.37 23.02
N GLU A 264 8.29 -7.10 24.13
CA GLU A 264 8.57 -5.97 25.01
C GLU A 264 8.68 -6.55 26.42
N GLU A 265 9.86 -6.47 27.03
CA GLU A 265 10.14 -7.06 28.35
C GLU A 265 9.31 -6.37 29.44
N GLU A 266 9.16 -5.05 29.33
CA GLU A 266 8.41 -4.22 30.27
C GLU A 266 7.36 -3.39 29.53
N PRO A 267 6.23 -4.01 29.12
CA PRO A 267 5.16 -3.30 28.45
C PRO A 267 4.62 -2.19 29.35
N LYS A 268 4.42 -1.00 28.79
CA LYS A 268 3.86 0.12 29.56
C LYS A 268 2.47 -0.22 30.09
N GLU A 269 2.24 0.06 31.37
CA GLU A 269 1.01 -0.28 32.10
C GLU A 269 0.02 0.90 32.20
N ASP A 270 0.42 2.11 31.84
CA ASP A 270 -0.52 3.24 31.77
C ASP A 270 -1.51 3.04 30.62
N TRP A 271 -2.74 3.46 30.89
CA TRP A 271 -3.89 3.22 30.00
C TRP A 271 -3.62 3.61 28.55
N ALA A 272 -2.98 4.76 28.28
CA ALA A 272 -2.78 5.25 26.92
C ALA A 272 -1.75 4.41 26.14
N ARG A 273 -0.55 4.22 26.69
CA ARG A 273 0.51 3.44 26.00
C ARG A 273 0.17 1.95 25.96
N HIS A 274 -0.49 1.43 26.99
CA HIS A 274 -0.97 0.05 27.00
C HIS A 274 -2.05 -0.19 25.93
N SER A 275 -3.01 0.72 25.80
CA SER A 275 -4.03 0.63 24.73
C SER A 275 -3.39 0.64 23.34
N TYR A 276 -2.38 1.48 23.11
CA TYR A 276 -1.63 1.47 21.86
C TYR A 276 -0.90 0.13 21.63
N ARG A 277 -0.32 -0.47 22.66
CA ARG A 277 0.29 -1.81 22.58
C ARG A 277 -0.75 -2.88 22.21
N VAL A 278 -1.94 -2.84 22.81
CA VAL A 278 -3.05 -3.77 22.50
C VAL A 278 -3.53 -3.60 21.06
N LEU A 279 -3.68 -2.37 20.57
CA LEU A 279 -4.05 -2.12 19.17
C LEU A 279 -3.03 -2.72 18.20
N ASN A 280 -1.73 -2.54 18.47
CA ASN A 280 -0.67 -3.14 17.65
C ASN A 280 -0.65 -4.67 17.71
N LEU A 281 -1.01 -5.27 18.87
CA LEU A 281 -1.15 -6.72 19.01
C LEU A 281 -2.27 -7.27 18.12
N ILE A 282 -3.44 -6.62 18.16
CA ILE A 282 -4.60 -7.00 17.34
C ILE A 282 -4.26 -6.85 15.85
N ASP A 283 -3.72 -5.70 15.44
CA ASP A 283 -3.29 -5.44 14.05
C ASP A 283 -2.27 -6.49 13.56
N ASN A 284 -1.26 -6.82 14.38
CA ASN A 284 -0.27 -7.83 14.03
C ASN A 284 -0.90 -9.22 13.82
N GLN A 285 -1.91 -9.61 14.61
CA GLN A 285 -2.62 -10.87 14.42
C GLN A 285 -3.47 -10.88 13.14
N VAL A 286 -4.18 -9.79 12.84
CA VAL A 286 -4.96 -9.66 11.61
C VAL A 286 -4.06 -9.77 10.38
N ARG A 287 -2.93 -9.04 10.36
CA ARG A 287 -1.94 -9.11 9.28
C ARG A 287 -1.37 -10.53 9.11
N SER A 288 -1.02 -11.17 10.22
CA SER A 288 -0.48 -12.53 10.22
C SER A 288 -1.49 -13.54 9.67
N LEU A 289 -2.78 -13.39 10.02
CA LEU A 289 -3.86 -14.24 9.50
C LEU A 289 -4.04 -14.05 7.98
N ARG A 290 -4.18 -12.80 7.51
CA ARG A 290 -4.34 -12.50 6.08
C ARG A 290 -3.14 -12.96 5.26
N LYS A 291 -1.92 -12.78 5.76
CA LYS A 291 -0.70 -13.33 5.13
C LYS A 291 -0.81 -14.83 4.93
N ARG A 292 -1.18 -15.59 5.96
CA ARG A 292 -1.33 -17.05 5.87
C ARG A 292 -2.41 -17.45 4.87
N GLN A 293 -3.56 -16.77 4.87
CA GLN A 293 -4.64 -17.01 3.91
C GLN A 293 -4.21 -16.75 2.46
N VAL A 294 -3.51 -15.64 2.22
CA VAL A 294 -2.94 -15.32 0.90
C VAL A 294 -1.98 -16.41 0.44
N ILE A 295 -0.98 -16.77 1.26
CA ILE A 295 0.01 -17.79 0.90
C ILE A 295 -0.67 -19.15 0.68
N GLN A 296 -1.59 -19.54 1.57
CA GLN A 296 -2.33 -20.79 1.44
C GLN A 296 -3.15 -20.84 0.13
N SER A 297 -3.73 -19.72 -0.31
CA SER A 297 -4.47 -19.65 -1.57
C SER A 297 -3.58 -19.97 -2.79
N TYR A 298 -2.29 -19.63 -2.74
CA TYR A 298 -1.34 -19.96 -3.81
C TYR A 298 -0.97 -21.44 -3.76
N CYS A 299 -0.74 -21.99 -2.57
CA CYS A 299 -0.49 -23.42 -2.37
C CYS A 299 -1.67 -24.28 -2.88
N ASP A 300 -2.89 -23.84 -2.57
CA ASP A 300 -4.15 -24.50 -2.97
C ASP A 300 -4.53 -24.22 -4.43
N LYS A 301 -3.76 -23.36 -5.14
CA LYS A 301 -4.05 -22.88 -6.50
C LYS A 301 -5.42 -22.19 -6.65
N ALA A 302 -5.96 -21.66 -5.56
CA ALA A 302 -7.17 -20.84 -5.57
C ALA A 302 -6.93 -19.44 -6.14
N ARG A 303 -5.68 -18.96 -6.05
CA ARG A 303 -5.17 -17.75 -6.71
C ARG A 303 -3.83 -18.03 -7.37
N LYS A 304 -3.50 -17.25 -8.40
CA LYS A 304 -2.16 -17.18 -8.99
C LYS A 304 -1.40 -16.01 -8.37
N GLY A 305 -0.08 -16.02 -8.51
CA GLY A 305 0.78 -14.90 -8.14
C GLY A 305 1.78 -15.26 -7.04
N ALA A 306 2.19 -14.26 -6.28
CA ALA A 306 3.24 -14.43 -5.28
C ALA A 306 3.10 -13.44 -4.14
N TYR A 307 3.62 -13.83 -2.99
CA TYR A 307 3.82 -12.97 -1.83
C TYR A 307 5.32 -12.82 -1.59
N TRP A 308 5.74 -11.59 -1.31
CA TRP A 308 7.05 -11.29 -0.75
C TRP A 308 6.90 -10.21 0.32
N GLY A 309 7.73 -10.30 1.35
CA GLY A 309 7.72 -9.33 2.42
C GLY A 309 9.11 -8.88 2.82
N ILE A 310 9.18 -7.71 3.45
CA ILE A 310 10.43 -7.12 3.94
C ILE A 310 11.14 -8.00 4.99
N ARG A 311 10.43 -8.96 5.59
CA ARG A 311 10.94 -9.92 6.57
C ARG A 311 11.09 -11.34 6.03
N THR A 312 10.82 -11.56 4.74
CA THR A 312 11.00 -12.88 4.11
C THR A 312 12.48 -13.26 4.13
N ASP A 313 12.79 -14.52 4.43
CA ASP A 313 14.10 -15.07 4.09
C ASP A 313 14.11 -15.38 2.59
N ILE A 314 15.01 -14.74 1.83
CA ILE A 314 15.10 -14.97 0.38
C ILE A 314 15.42 -16.44 0.06
N ALA A 315 16.07 -17.16 0.99
CA ALA A 315 16.36 -18.57 0.85
C ALA A 315 15.10 -19.45 0.83
N ASP A 316 13.97 -18.99 1.39
CA ASP A 316 12.69 -19.72 1.40
C ASP A 316 12.16 -19.95 -0.03
N TYR A 317 12.56 -19.14 -1.00
CA TYR A 317 12.22 -19.33 -2.41
C TYR A 317 12.99 -20.49 -3.07
N GLN A 318 14.07 -20.97 -2.43
CA GLN A 318 14.88 -22.11 -2.88
C GLN A 318 15.38 -21.95 -4.33
N LEU A 319 15.83 -20.76 -4.69
CA LEU A 319 16.51 -20.49 -5.96
C LEU A 319 18.02 -20.70 -5.78
N ALA A 320 18.64 -21.43 -6.70
CA ALA A 320 20.08 -21.70 -6.65
C ALA A 320 20.95 -20.43 -6.80
N ASP A 321 20.40 -19.39 -7.43
CA ASP A 321 21.09 -18.16 -7.80
C ASP A 321 20.29 -16.91 -7.39
N SER A 322 19.72 -16.88 -6.17
CA SER A 322 19.14 -15.64 -5.63
C SER A 322 20.22 -14.55 -5.45
N LEU A 323 19.81 -13.28 -5.48
CA LEU A 323 20.71 -12.17 -5.12
C LEU A 323 21.20 -12.33 -3.66
N PRO A 324 22.44 -11.92 -3.36
CA PRO A 324 23.04 -12.16 -2.05
C PRO A 324 22.45 -11.20 -1.00
N CYS A 325 21.41 -11.68 -0.31
CA CYS A 325 20.72 -10.93 0.74
C CYS A 325 20.75 -11.71 2.07
N PRO A 326 21.84 -11.65 2.85
CA PRO A 326 21.92 -12.32 4.16
C PRO A 326 20.75 -11.92 5.07
N HIS A 327 20.11 -12.91 5.70
CA HIS A 327 18.87 -12.70 6.44
C HIS A 327 19.02 -11.73 7.63
N ASP A 328 20.15 -11.77 8.32
CA ASP A 328 20.48 -10.84 9.42
C ASP A 328 20.50 -9.37 8.95
N ARG A 329 21.06 -9.11 7.76
CA ARG A 329 21.10 -7.77 7.17
C ARG A 329 19.73 -7.29 6.72
N THR A 330 18.95 -8.15 6.06
CA THR A 330 17.58 -7.80 5.65
C THR A 330 16.66 -7.59 6.85
N LEU A 331 16.85 -8.31 7.95
CA LEU A 331 16.14 -8.06 9.21
C LEU A 331 16.49 -6.70 9.85
N THR A 332 17.72 -6.21 9.67
CA THR A 332 18.09 -4.85 10.09
C THR A 332 17.34 -3.81 9.27
N LEU A 333 17.24 -3.98 7.95
CA LEU A 333 16.41 -3.12 7.08
C LEU A 333 14.92 -3.20 7.46
N ALA A 334 14.42 -4.39 7.78
CA ALA A 334 13.04 -4.60 8.21
C ALA A 334 12.73 -3.98 9.59
N ALA A 335 13.76 -3.65 10.37
CA ALA A 335 13.65 -2.96 11.66
C ALA A 335 13.68 -1.43 11.53
N THR A 336 13.96 -0.87 10.35
CA THR A 336 13.90 0.57 10.10
C THR A 336 12.54 1.14 10.53
N PRO A 337 12.46 2.24 11.27
CA PRO A 337 11.17 2.80 11.70
C PRO A 337 10.23 3.16 10.53
N THR A 338 8.93 3.02 10.74
CA THR A 338 7.88 3.38 9.76
C THR A 338 7.58 4.88 9.70
N ARG A 339 8.48 5.72 10.20
CA ARG A 339 8.27 7.17 10.31
C ARG A 339 8.39 7.86 8.96
N LEU A 340 7.80 9.04 8.84
CA LEU A 340 7.97 9.92 7.66
C LEU A 340 9.12 10.91 7.94
N LYS A 341 10.24 10.35 8.39
CA LYS A 341 11.47 11.04 8.77
C LYS A 341 12.50 10.85 7.68
N ARG A 342 13.33 11.88 7.46
CA ARG A 342 14.48 11.82 6.56
C ARG A 342 15.29 10.54 6.76
N MET A 343 15.58 9.89 5.64
CA MET A 343 16.33 8.65 5.54
C MET A 343 17.65 8.91 4.81
N ASP A 344 18.75 8.39 5.34
CA ASP A 344 20.06 8.50 4.71
C ASP A 344 20.10 7.80 3.36
N SER A 345 20.88 8.34 2.43
CA SER A 345 20.95 7.84 1.05
C SER A 345 21.34 6.37 0.96
N ASP A 346 22.32 5.94 1.76
CA ASP A 346 22.76 4.54 1.84
C ASP A 346 21.61 3.61 2.27
N LEU A 347 20.87 4.00 3.32
CA LEU A 347 19.72 3.24 3.80
C LEU A 347 18.61 3.17 2.75
N GLN A 348 18.40 4.25 1.98
CA GLN A 348 17.44 4.23 0.88
C GLN A 348 17.84 3.21 -0.20
N GLU A 349 19.12 3.22 -0.61
CA GLU A 349 19.66 2.33 -1.64
C GLU A 349 19.57 0.85 -1.22
N ARG A 350 19.89 0.56 0.04
CA ARG A 350 19.78 -0.80 0.60
C ARG A 350 18.35 -1.29 0.69
N LEU A 351 17.40 -0.44 1.07
CA LEU A 351 15.96 -0.79 1.06
C LEU A 351 15.44 -1.04 -0.37
N ILE A 352 15.88 -0.25 -1.35
CA ILE A 352 15.55 -0.45 -2.77
C ILE A 352 16.12 -1.79 -3.25
N ASN A 353 17.41 -2.06 -2.98
CA ASN A 353 18.03 -3.33 -3.33
C ASN A 353 17.30 -4.52 -2.71
N TRP A 354 16.86 -4.39 -1.45
CA TRP A 354 16.14 -5.46 -0.78
C TRP A 354 14.76 -5.71 -1.41
N GLY A 355 13.97 -4.67 -1.63
CA GLY A 355 12.67 -4.78 -2.32
C GLY A 355 12.79 -5.37 -3.72
N TYR A 356 13.83 -4.97 -4.46
CA TYR A 356 14.16 -5.53 -5.77
C TYR A 356 14.47 -7.03 -5.69
N ALA A 357 15.37 -7.42 -4.79
CA ALA A 357 15.88 -8.79 -4.73
C ALA A 357 14.83 -9.80 -4.27
N VAL A 358 14.03 -9.46 -3.28
CA VAL A 358 12.97 -10.35 -2.80
C VAL A 358 11.83 -10.48 -3.84
N CYS A 359 11.54 -9.40 -4.58
CA CYS A 359 10.62 -9.43 -5.71
C CYS A 359 11.16 -10.32 -6.85
N ASP A 360 12.45 -10.19 -7.20
CA ASP A 360 13.10 -11.04 -8.22
C ASP A 360 12.95 -12.53 -7.88
N ALA A 361 13.27 -12.90 -6.64
CA ALA A 361 13.17 -14.28 -6.18
C ALA A 361 11.73 -14.80 -6.23
N ALA A 362 10.77 -14.01 -5.76
CA ALA A 362 9.36 -14.40 -5.75
C ALA A 362 8.79 -14.56 -7.16
N LEU A 363 9.09 -13.63 -8.08
CA LEU A 363 8.65 -13.70 -9.47
C LEU A 363 9.23 -14.92 -10.17
N ARG A 364 10.55 -15.13 -10.08
CA ARG A 364 11.24 -16.26 -10.73
C ARG A 364 10.79 -17.61 -10.20
N LYS A 365 10.40 -17.69 -8.93
CA LYS A 365 9.95 -18.94 -8.33
C LYS A 365 8.49 -19.28 -8.64
N HIS A 366 7.60 -18.30 -8.56
CA HIS A 366 6.16 -18.55 -8.48
C HIS A 366 5.34 -17.98 -9.64
N VAL A 367 5.88 -17.02 -10.38
CA VAL A 367 5.11 -16.25 -11.36
C VAL A 367 5.61 -16.50 -12.78
N ASP A 368 6.91 -16.40 -13.00
CA ASP A 368 7.53 -16.51 -14.32
C ASP A 368 8.94 -17.09 -14.19
N THR A 369 9.04 -18.40 -14.35
CA THR A 369 10.29 -19.17 -14.23
C THR A 369 11.25 -18.94 -15.40
N SER A 370 10.80 -18.23 -16.45
CA SER A 370 11.64 -17.87 -17.60
C SER A 370 12.49 -16.61 -17.36
N LEU A 371 12.17 -15.84 -16.32
CA LEU A 371 12.88 -14.60 -16.00
C LEU A 371 14.34 -14.87 -15.63
N SER A 372 15.25 -14.15 -16.29
CA SER A 372 16.64 -14.09 -15.89
C SER A 372 16.81 -13.38 -14.56
N LYS A 373 17.80 -13.80 -13.77
CA LYS A 373 18.21 -13.12 -12.54
C LYS A 373 18.46 -11.63 -12.77
N GLY A 374 17.87 -10.79 -11.92
CA GLY A 374 18.13 -9.35 -11.90
C GLY A 374 19.54 -8.97 -11.43
N LYS A 375 19.82 -7.67 -11.41
CA LYS A 375 21.04 -7.09 -10.81
C LYS A 375 20.63 -6.03 -9.82
N PHE A 376 21.40 -5.87 -8.73
CA PHE A 376 21.09 -4.82 -7.75
C PHE A 376 21.05 -3.44 -8.43
N PRO A 377 19.97 -2.66 -8.22
CA PRO A 377 19.91 -1.27 -8.65
C PRO A 377 21.10 -0.44 -8.15
N TYR A 378 21.56 -0.70 -6.92
CA TYR A 378 22.69 -0.01 -6.29
C TYR A 378 23.75 -1.02 -5.83
N PRO A 379 24.60 -1.54 -6.73
CA PRO A 379 25.50 -2.67 -6.43
C PRO A 379 26.51 -2.37 -5.31
N ASN A 380 26.91 -1.11 -5.15
CA ASN A 380 27.86 -0.69 -4.11
C ASN A 380 27.26 -0.70 -2.70
N ALA A 381 25.93 -0.53 -2.58
CA ALA A 381 25.24 -0.48 -1.29
C ALA A 381 24.92 -1.89 -0.75
N GLY A 382 24.64 -2.85 -1.62
CA GLY A 382 24.19 -4.19 -1.23
C GLY A 382 22.87 -4.14 -0.44
N VAL A 383 22.71 -5.04 0.53
CA VAL A 383 21.61 -5.00 1.52
C VAL A 383 22.11 -4.88 2.94
#